data_AF-A0A5F9CJK8-F1
#
_entry.id   AF-A0A5F9CJK8-F1
#
_cell.length_a   1.000
_cell.length_b   1.000
_cell.length_c   1.000
_cell.angle_alpha   90.00
_cell.angle_beta   90.00
_cell.angle_gamma   90.00
#
_symmetry.space_group_name_H-M   'P 1'
#
loop_
_entity.id
_entity.type
_entity.pdbx_description
1 polymer ?
#
loop_
_entity_poly.entity_id
_entity_poly.type
_entity_poly.pdbx_seq_one_letter_code
_entity_poly.pdbx_strand_id
1 'polypeptide(L)'
;MGAMGAAEPLRSVLWVKRQRCAVSLEPGRALLRWWRSPGPGAGASGADACCVPVSEIITVEEAEVRGRHHPSGRWQKMEKPHAFTVHCVKRARQHRWKWAQVTFWSADEQLCHLWLQTLRELLEKLTSRPKHLLVFINPFGGKGQGKRIYERKVAPLFTLAAISTEPAQRADPMAGARCFS
;
A
#
# COMPACT_ATOMS: atom_id res chain seq x y z
N MET A 1 12.82 -2.40 -34.92
CA MET A 1 12.44 -1.53 -33.78
C MET A 1 10.92 -1.45 -33.71
N GLY A 2 10.28 -2.38 -33.01
CA GLY A 2 8.83 -2.35 -32.79
C GLY A 2 8.55 -1.61 -31.49
N ALA A 3 7.67 -0.60 -31.54
CA ALA A 3 7.14 0.04 -30.34
C ALA A 3 6.50 -1.04 -29.46
N MET A 4 7.09 -1.29 -28.29
CA MET A 4 6.52 -2.19 -27.29
C MET A 4 5.15 -1.63 -26.92
N GLY A 5 4.08 -2.33 -27.32
CA GLY A 5 2.70 -1.90 -27.10
C GLY A 5 2.50 -1.53 -25.64
N ALA A 6 2.20 -0.27 -25.37
CA ALA A 6 1.88 0.18 -24.03
C ALA A 6 0.62 -0.58 -23.59
N ALA A 7 0.75 -1.46 -22.60
CA ALA A 7 -0.38 -2.20 -22.06
C ALA A 7 -1.52 -1.23 -21.70
N GLU A 8 -2.73 -1.55 -22.15
CA GLU A 8 -3.88 -0.67 -21.93
C GLU A 8 -4.15 -0.47 -20.44
N PRO A 9 -4.57 0.74 -20.03
CA PRO A 9 -4.86 1.02 -18.64
C PRO A 9 -6.13 0.28 -18.19
N LEU A 10 -6.06 -0.43 -17.05
CA LEU A 10 -7.25 -0.99 -16.41
C LEU A 10 -8.08 0.14 -15.82
N ARG A 11 -9.33 0.27 -16.27
CA ARG A 11 -10.23 1.37 -15.90
C ARG A 11 -11.60 0.86 -15.50
N SER A 12 -12.12 1.37 -14.38
CA SER A 12 -13.49 1.10 -13.97
C SER A 12 -14.03 2.19 -13.05
N VAL A 13 -15.36 2.23 -12.88
CA VAL A 13 -15.99 3.10 -11.88
C VAL A 13 -16.14 2.29 -10.61
N LEU A 14 -15.17 2.44 -9.74
CA LEU A 14 -15.24 1.96 -8.37
C LEU A 14 -15.66 3.11 -7.49
N TRP A 15 -15.66 2.83 -6.22
CA TRP A 15 -16.65 3.46 -5.42
C TRP A 15 -15.94 3.52 -4.05
N VAL A 16 -15.60 4.74 -3.63
CA VAL A 16 -14.60 5.04 -2.58
C VAL A 16 -15.27 5.90 -1.51
N LYS A 17 -15.24 5.44 -0.25
CA LYS A 17 -15.88 6.08 0.92
C LYS A 17 -17.38 6.35 0.81
N ARG A 18 -17.84 7.31 0.02
CA ARG A 18 -19.26 7.59 -0.25
C ARG A 18 -19.49 8.10 -1.69
N GLN A 19 -18.48 8.01 -2.55
CA GLN A 19 -18.45 8.67 -3.86
C GLN A 19 -18.06 7.69 -4.96
N ARG A 20 -18.69 7.85 -6.14
CA ARG A 20 -18.31 7.13 -7.35
C ARG A 20 -17.04 7.76 -7.88
N CYS A 21 -16.02 6.95 -8.06
CA CYS A 21 -14.73 7.38 -8.56
C CYS A 21 -14.40 6.61 -9.82
N ALA A 22 -14.00 7.33 -10.87
CA ALA A 22 -13.28 6.71 -11.95
C ALA A 22 -11.90 6.34 -11.43
N VAL A 23 -11.50 5.08 -11.60
CA VAL A 23 -10.23 4.52 -11.17
C VAL A 23 -9.49 4.01 -12.40
N SER A 24 -8.21 4.35 -12.50
CA SER A 24 -7.34 3.97 -13.61
C SER A 24 -6.01 3.49 -13.06
N LEU A 25 -5.59 2.31 -13.49
CA LEU A 25 -4.24 1.79 -13.32
C LEU A 25 -3.54 1.87 -14.65
N GLU A 26 -2.46 2.63 -14.73
CA GLU A 26 -1.72 2.86 -15.97
C GLU A 26 -0.38 2.10 -15.91
N PRO A 27 -0.28 0.89 -16.52
CA PRO A 27 0.91 0.07 -16.41
C PRO A 27 2.17 0.78 -16.94
N GLY A 28 2.04 1.47 -18.08
CA GLY A 28 3.14 2.23 -18.68
C GLY A 28 3.67 3.39 -17.83
N ARG A 29 2.89 3.88 -16.86
CA ARG A 29 3.33 4.91 -15.90
C ARG A 29 3.59 4.35 -14.51
N ALA A 30 3.30 3.06 -14.28
CA ALA A 30 3.26 2.46 -12.96
C ALA A 30 2.49 3.35 -11.95
N LEU A 31 1.28 3.79 -12.32
CA LEU A 31 0.51 4.78 -11.55
C LEU A 31 -0.93 4.32 -11.34
N LEU A 32 -1.36 4.30 -10.07
CA LEU A 32 -2.77 4.17 -9.69
C LEU A 32 -3.36 5.57 -9.48
N ARG A 33 -4.46 5.88 -10.17
CA ARG A 33 -5.14 7.17 -10.09
C ARG A 33 -6.64 6.99 -9.90
N TRP A 34 -7.25 7.84 -9.09
CA TRP A 34 -8.71 7.91 -8.97
C TRP A 34 -9.19 9.35 -8.74
N TRP A 35 -10.37 9.66 -9.26
CA TRP A 35 -11.00 10.98 -9.12
C TRP A 35 -12.51 10.82 -9.07
N ARG A 36 -13.22 11.84 -8.60
CA ARG A 36 -14.68 11.83 -8.60
C ARG A 36 -15.18 11.65 -10.03
N SER A 37 -15.99 10.61 -10.24
CA SER A 37 -16.69 10.45 -11.52
C SER A 37 -17.67 11.60 -11.65
N PRO A 38 -17.57 12.44 -12.71
CA PRO A 38 -18.58 13.47 -12.94
C PRO A 38 -19.94 12.79 -13.13
N GLY A 39 -20.99 13.33 -12.51
CA GLY A 39 -22.35 12.96 -12.87
C GLY A 39 -22.66 13.42 -14.31
N PRO A 40 -23.75 12.93 -14.92
CA PRO A 40 -24.20 13.45 -16.20
C PRO A 40 -24.41 14.97 -16.09
N GLY A 41 -23.57 15.77 -16.75
CA GLY A 41 -23.64 17.23 -16.78
C GLY A 41 -22.52 18.00 -16.04
N ALA A 42 -21.61 17.33 -15.33
CA ALA A 42 -20.46 18.01 -14.67
C ALA A 42 -19.19 17.88 -15.52
N GLY A 43 -18.50 19.00 -15.79
CA GLY A 43 -17.20 18.99 -16.45
C GLY A 43 -16.16 18.19 -15.62
N ALA A 44 -15.30 17.45 -16.31
CA ALA A 44 -14.26 16.65 -15.67
C ALA A 44 -13.19 17.57 -15.04
N SER A 45 -13.37 17.96 -13.77
CA SER A 45 -12.30 18.61 -13.03
C SER A 45 -11.28 17.55 -12.59
N GLY A 46 -10.24 17.38 -13.41
CA GLY A 46 -9.08 16.53 -13.09
C GLY A 46 -8.23 17.06 -11.91
N ALA A 47 -8.62 18.17 -11.29
CA ALA A 47 -7.87 18.86 -10.24
C ALA A 47 -7.91 18.16 -8.86
N ASP A 48 -8.94 17.37 -8.56
CA ASP A 48 -9.07 16.60 -7.30
C ASP A 48 -8.75 15.10 -7.51
N ALA A 49 -7.86 14.79 -8.44
CA ALA A 49 -7.42 13.42 -8.65
C ALA A 49 -6.40 13.01 -7.60
N CYS A 50 -6.68 11.91 -6.90
CA CYS A 50 -5.71 11.24 -6.07
C CYS A 50 -4.86 10.30 -6.94
N CYS A 51 -3.57 10.26 -6.68
CA CYS A 51 -2.64 9.38 -7.36
C CYS A 51 -1.64 8.75 -6.39
N VAL A 52 -1.27 7.51 -6.66
CA VAL A 52 -0.28 6.74 -5.90
C VAL A 52 0.60 6.01 -6.91
N PRO A 53 1.91 6.30 -6.98
CA PRO A 53 2.84 5.49 -7.74
C PRO A 53 2.81 4.04 -7.24
N VAL A 54 2.89 3.06 -8.13
CA VAL A 54 2.87 1.63 -7.76
C VAL A 54 4.04 1.29 -6.84
N SER A 55 5.18 1.98 -6.96
CA SER A 55 6.32 1.87 -6.05
C SER A 55 6.05 2.37 -4.62
N GLU A 56 5.00 3.14 -4.40
CA GLU A 56 4.58 3.63 -3.08
C GLU A 56 3.45 2.76 -2.48
N ILE A 57 3.00 1.74 -3.21
CA ILE A 57 2.04 0.75 -2.69
C ILE A 57 2.83 -0.28 -1.87
N ILE A 58 2.42 -0.44 -0.62
CA ILE A 58 2.98 -1.41 0.32
C ILE A 58 2.39 -2.79 0.04
N THR A 59 1.08 -2.91 -0.06
CA THR A 59 0.38 -4.17 -0.35
C THR A 59 -1.04 -3.90 -0.83
N VAL A 60 -1.66 -4.93 -1.38
CA VAL A 60 -3.06 -4.94 -1.79
C VAL A 60 -3.74 -6.20 -1.26
N GLU A 61 -4.81 -5.98 -0.49
CA GLU A 61 -5.54 -7.02 0.23
C GLU A 61 -7.00 -7.02 -0.19
N GLU A 62 -7.60 -8.21 -0.22
CA GLU A 62 -9.05 -8.32 -0.31
C GLU A 62 -9.65 -7.84 1.02
N ALA A 63 -10.65 -6.97 0.95
CA ALA A 63 -11.33 -6.49 2.14
C ALA A 63 -12.50 -7.43 2.44
N GLU A 64 -12.29 -8.37 3.35
CA GLU A 64 -13.38 -9.18 3.88
C GLU A 64 -14.39 -8.28 4.60
N VAL A 65 -15.68 -8.43 4.29
CA VAL A 65 -16.79 -7.77 4.99
C VAL A 65 -16.98 -8.45 6.36
N ARG A 66 -15.95 -8.45 7.21
CA ARG A 66 -16.04 -9.00 8.57
C ARG A 66 -16.84 -8.05 9.44
N GLY A 67 -18.16 -8.24 9.49
CA GLY A 67 -19.04 -8.21 10.67
C GLY A 67 -19.01 -7.02 11.64
N ARG A 68 -18.17 -6.00 11.45
CA ARG A 68 -18.17 -4.78 12.26
C ARG A 68 -18.93 -3.71 11.51
N HIS A 69 -20.22 -3.62 11.83
CA HIS A 69 -21.08 -2.48 11.56
C HIS A 69 -20.34 -1.17 11.89
N HIS A 70 -19.70 -0.57 10.89
CA HIS A 70 -19.40 0.86 10.89
C HIS A 70 -20.59 1.53 10.21
N PRO A 71 -21.33 2.40 10.90
CA PRO A 71 -22.46 3.04 10.28
C PRO A 71 -21.95 4.03 9.23
N SER A 72 -22.69 4.13 8.11
CA SER A 72 -22.74 5.26 7.17
C SER A 72 -21.94 5.20 5.85
N GLY A 73 -22.45 4.42 4.88
CA GLY A 73 -22.06 4.57 3.47
C GLY A 73 -23.10 4.03 2.49
N ARG A 74 -23.29 4.73 1.36
CA ARG A 74 -24.25 4.39 0.28
C ARG A 74 -23.99 3.01 -0.36
N TRP A 75 -22.82 2.40 -0.09
CA TRP A 75 -22.42 1.02 -0.41
C TRP A 75 -23.26 -0.06 0.22
N GLN A 76 -23.78 0.24 1.41
CA GLN A 76 -24.48 -0.74 2.23
C GLN A 76 -25.81 -1.16 1.57
N LYS A 77 -26.23 -0.46 0.51
CA LYS A 77 -27.35 -0.84 -0.35
C LYS A 77 -26.98 -1.85 -1.44
N MET A 78 -25.70 -2.20 -1.59
CA MET A 78 -25.27 -3.30 -2.48
C MET A 78 -25.61 -4.62 -1.79
N GLU A 79 -26.31 -5.52 -2.48
CA GLU A 79 -26.68 -6.83 -1.91
C GLU A 79 -25.45 -7.67 -1.53
N LYS A 80 -24.36 -7.56 -2.30
CA LYS A 80 -23.09 -8.25 -2.07
C LYS A 80 -21.92 -7.31 -2.38
N PRO A 81 -21.48 -6.48 -1.42
CA PRO A 81 -20.36 -5.57 -1.65
C PRO A 81 -19.04 -6.35 -1.59
N HIS A 82 -18.29 -6.31 -2.68
CA HIS A 82 -16.91 -6.79 -2.74
C HIS A 82 -15.96 -5.61 -2.65
N ALA A 83 -14.78 -5.80 -2.05
CA ALA A 83 -13.84 -4.71 -1.89
C ALA A 83 -12.39 -5.19 -1.84
N PHE A 84 -11.49 -4.27 -2.18
CA PHE A 84 -10.07 -4.42 -1.99
C PHE A 84 -9.47 -3.14 -1.39
N THR A 85 -8.43 -3.31 -0.59
CA THR A 85 -7.71 -2.22 0.08
C THR A 85 -6.28 -2.13 -0.44
N VAL A 86 -5.90 -0.93 -0.84
CA VAL A 86 -4.52 -0.58 -1.21
C VAL A 86 -3.87 0.14 -0.05
N HIS A 87 -2.89 -0.50 0.58
CA HIS A 87 -2.04 0.11 1.60
C HIS A 87 -0.88 0.80 0.89
N CYS A 88 -0.68 2.09 1.17
CA CYS A 88 0.34 2.89 0.52
C CYS A 88 1.03 3.81 1.51
N VAL A 89 2.19 4.32 1.11
CA VAL A 89 2.81 5.46 1.77
C VAL A 89 2.50 6.73 0.99
N LYS A 90 2.18 7.80 1.71
CA LYS A 90 2.02 9.14 1.14
C LYS A 90 3.14 10.04 1.62
N ARG A 91 3.76 10.76 0.69
CA ARG A 91 4.68 11.83 1.01
C ARG A 91 3.93 12.97 1.70
N ALA A 92 4.33 13.29 2.91
CA ALA A 92 3.86 14.45 3.65
C ALA A 92 4.93 15.56 3.61
N ARG A 93 4.55 16.75 4.09
CA ARG A 93 5.50 17.86 4.28
C ARG A 93 6.67 17.43 5.18
N GLN A 94 7.81 18.11 5.03
CA GLN A 94 9.03 17.91 5.83
C GLN A 94 9.68 16.52 5.67
N HIS A 95 9.67 15.95 4.46
CA HIS A 95 10.30 14.64 4.15
C HIS A 95 9.75 13.48 4.99
N ARG A 96 8.52 13.61 5.50
CA ARG A 96 7.87 12.56 6.29
C ARG A 96 7.02 11.68 5.40
N TRP A 97 7.11 10.38 5.62
CA TRP A 97 6.20 9.42 5.03
C TRP A 97 5.07 9.12 6.00
N LYS A 98 3.85 9.04 5.50
CA LYS A 98 2.66 8.66 6.26
C LYS A 98 2.06 7.42 5.64
N TRP A 99 1.79 6.42 6.46
CA TRP A 99 0.98 5.29 6.04
C TRP A 99 -0.45 5.76 5.76
N ALA A 100 -1.02 5.28 4.66
CA ALA A 100 -2.38 5.52 4.25
C ALA A 100 -2.98 4.25 3.64
N GLN A 101 -4.30 4.19 3.59
CA GLN A 101 -5.03 3.13 2.91
C GLN A 101 -6.22 3.71 2.15
N VAL A 102 -6.58 3.07 1.05
CA VAL A 102 -7.79 3.37 0.29
C VAL A 102 -8.49 2.05 -0.04
N THR A 103 -9.78 1.98 0.27
CA THR A 103 -10.62 0.82 -0.02
C THR A 103 -11.55 1.17 -1.17
N PHE A 104 -11.52 0.34 -2.20
CA PHE A 104 -12.38 0.42 -3.36
C PHE A 104 -13.46 -0.65 -3.26
N TRP A 105 -14.70 -0.23 -3.50
CA TRP A 105 -15.87 -1.08 -3.42
C TRP A 105 -16.48 -1.30 -4.81
N SER A 106 -16.98 -2.51 -5.03
CA SER A 106 -17.65 -2.95 -6.24
C SER A 106 -18.84 -3.85 -5.88
N ALA A 107 -19.87 -3.86 -6.74
CA ALA A 107 -20.92 -4.88 -6.69
C ALA A 107 -20.54 -6.14 -7.48
N ASP A 108 -19.49 -6.04 -8.30
CA ASP A 108 -18.94 -7.12 -9.12
C ASP A 108 -17.68 -7.67 -8.47
N GLU A 109 -17.75 -8.94 -8.06
CA GLU A 109 -16.66 -9.72 -7.48
C GLU A 109 -15.50 -9.92 -8.46
N GLN A 110 -15.81 -10.27 -9.72
CA GLN A 110 -14.82 -10.53 -10.75
C GLN A 110 -13.99 -9.27 -11.03
N LEU A 111 -14.66 -8.10 -11.02
CA LEU A 111 -13.98 -6.83 -11.13
C LEU A 111 -13.00 -6.60 -9.96
N CYS A 112 -13.40 -6.90 -8.71
CA CYS A 112 -12.48 -6.79 -7.58
C CYS A 112 -11.27 -7.73 -7.70
N HIS A 113 -11.49 -8.99 -8.08
CA HIS A 113 -10.41 -9.96 -8.29
C HIS A 113 -9.45 -9.51 -9.40
N LEU A 114 -9.99 -8.98 -10.51
CA LEU A 114 -9.18 -8.45 -11.61
C LEU A 114 -8.25 -7.31 -11.12
N TRP A 115 -8.79 -6.38 -10.34
CA TRP A 115 -8.00 -5.29 -9.75
C TRP A 115 -6.94 -5.80 -8.78
N LEU A 116 -7.31 -6.73 -7.89
CA LEU A 116 -6.39 -7.36 -6.94
C LEU A 116 -5.22 -8.04 -7.66
N GLN A 117 -5.53 -8.88 -8.65
CA GLN A 117 -4.52 -9.62 -9.39
C GLN A 117 -3.61 -8.67 -10.17
N THR A 118 -4.17 -7.72 -10.91
CA THR A 118 -3.39 -6.79 -11.74
C THR A 118 -2.43 -5.95 -10.87
N LEU A 119 -2.89 -5.46 -9.72
CA LEU A 119 -2.04 -4.70 -8.80
C LEU A 119 -0.93 -5.58 -8.18
N ARG A 120 -1.23 -6.81 -7.78
CA ARG A 120 -0.24 -7.76 -7.26
C ARG A 120 0.84 -8.09 -8.29
N GLU A 121 0.44 -8.38 -9.52
CA GLU A 121 1.38 -8.64 -10.61
C GLU A 121 2.30 -7.44 -10.89
N LEU A 122 1.77 -6.21 -10.86
CA LEU A 122 2.60 -5.02 -11.02
C LEU A 122 3.57 -4.83 -9.84
N LEU A 123 3.14 -5.10 -8.61
CA LEU A 123 3.99 -5.05 -7.42
C LEU A 123 5.13 -6.09 -7.48
N GLU A 124 4.87 -7.27 -8.02
CA GLU A 124 5.88 -8.33 -8.20
C GLU A 124 6.90 -7.98 -9.29
N LYS A 125 6.47 -7.26 -10.33
CA LYS A 125 7.33 -6.79 -11.42
C LYS A 125 8.25 -5.62 -11.01
N LEU A 126 8.04 -5.01 -9.84
CA LEU A 126 8.92 -3.95 -9.33
C LEU A 126 10.29 -4.50 -8.92
N THR A 127 11.29 -4.32 -9.76
CA THR A 127 12.68 -4.73 -9.47
C THR A 127 13.31 -3.95 -8.32
N SER A 128 12.83 -2.72 -8.07
CA SER A 128 13.32 -1.87 -6.98
C SER A 128 12.75 -2.22 -5.60
N ARG A 129 11.81 -3.17 -5.51
CA ARG A 129 11.13 -3.52 -4.25
C ARG A 129 11.97 -4.57 -3.50
N PRO A 130 12.58 -4.23 -2.36
CA PRO A 130 13.42 -5.17 -1.62
C PRO A 130 12.57 -6.32 -1.09
N LYS A 131 13.04 -7.56 -1.26
CA LYS A 131 12.38 -8.78 -0.73
C LYS A 131 12.98 -9.23 0.60
N HIS A 132 14.26 -8.92 0.80
CA HIS A 132 15.02 -9.26 2.00
C HIS A 132 15.79 -8.03 2.46
N LEU A 133 15.73 -7.72 3.75
CA LEU A 133 16.49 -6.62 4.36
C LEU A 133 17.20 -7.12 5.62
N LEU A 134 18.51 -6.88 5.69
CA LEU A 134 19.27 -7.00 6.92
C LEU A 134 19.07 -5.72 7.73
N VAL A 135 18.51 -5.84 8.94
CA VAL A 135 18.23 -4.66 9.78
C VAL A 135 19.15 -4.66 10.99
N PHE A 136 20.04 -3.67 11.03
CA PHE A 136 20.85 -3.40 12.21
C PHE A 136 20.13 -2.43 13.14
N ILE A 137 19.84 -2.90 14.34
CA ILE A 137 19.31 -2.06 15.42
C ILE A 137 20.43 -1.86 16.41
N ASN A 138 20.82 -0.62 16.65
CA ASN A 138 21.70 -0.28 17.77
C ASN A 138 20.84 -0.09 19.03
N PRO A 139 20.82 -1.04 19.99
CA PRO A 139 20.01 -0.91 21.20
C PRO A 139 20.53 0.17 22.15
N PHE A 140 21.80 0.57 22.03
CA PHE A 140 22.47 1.49 22.95
C PHE A 140 22.58 2.93 22.43
N GLY A 141 22.04 3.21 21.25
CA GLY A 141 22.07 4.56 20.67
C GLY A 141 21.05 5.52 21.30
N GLY A 142 21.47 6.75 21.60
CA GLY A 142 20.59 7.84 22.05
C GLY A 142 19.73 7.47 23.26
N LYS A 143 18.40 7.54 23.13
CA LYS A 143 17.43 7.23 24.21
C LYS A 143 17.18 5.72 24.44
N GLY A 144 17.92 4.82 23.78
CA GLY A 144 17.79 3.36 23.95
C GLY A 144 16.46 2.76 23.46
N GLN A 145 15.65 3.50 22.70
CA GLN A 145 14.32 3.06 22.24
C GLN A 145 14.35 2.38 20.86
N GLY A 146 15.52 2.21 20.24
CA GLY A 146 15.66 1.75 18.85
C GLY A 146 14.95 0.42 18.58
N LYS A 147 15.17 -0.58 19.46
CA LYS A 147 14.53 -1.90 19.36
C LYS A 147 13.00 -1.80 19.46
N ARG A 148 12.50 -1.11 20.48
CA ARG A 148 11.05 -0.92 20.69
C ARG A 148 10.38 -0.18 19.53
N ILE A 149 11.04 0.82 18.95
CA ILE A 149 10.52 1.55 17.79
C ILE A 149 10.46 0.63 16.57
N TYR A 150 11.53 -0.13 16.33
CA TYR A 150 11.56 -1.10 15.23
C TYR A 150 10.41 -2.09 15.33
N GLU A 151 10.30 -2.79 16.46
CA GLU A 151 9.28 -3.82 16.69
C GLU A 151 7.86 -3.27 16.56
N ARG A 152 7.59 -2.07 17.09
CA ARG A 152 6.23 -1.50 17.11
C ARG A 152 5.82 -0.80 15.82
N LYS A 153 6.77 -0.27 15.04
CA LYS A 153 6.46 0.62 13.91
C LYS A 153 7.02 0.17 12.57
N VAL A 154 8.20 -0.43 12.57
CA VAL A 154 8.93 -0.75 11.33
C VAL A 154 8.68 -2.20 10.92
N ALA A 155 8.88 -3.15 11.84
CA ALA A 155 8.66 -4.58 11.56
C ALA A 155 7.26 -4.86 11.00
N PRO A 156 6.15 -4.28 11.51
CA PRO A 156 4.82 -4.50 10.93
C PRO A 156 4.70 -4.01 9.49
N LEU A 157 5.40 -2.94 9.12
CA LEU A 157 5.39 -2.43 7.74
C LEU A 157 6.18 -3.35 6.79
N PHE A 158 7.29 -3.91 7.25
CA PHE A 158 8.05 -4.89 6.48
C PHE A 158 7.27 -6.17 6.28
N THR A 159 6.61 -6.69 7.32
CA THR A 159 5.70 -7.82 7.19
C THR A 159 4.57 -7.51 6.21
N LEU A 160 3.94 -6.33 6.32
CA LEU A 160 2.88 -5.90 5.40
C LEU A 160 3.37 -5.81 3.95
N ALA A 161 4.62 -5.41 3.75
CA ALA A 161 5.27 -5.36 2.43
C ALA A 161 5.77 -6.72 1.93
N ALA A 162 5.51 -7.82 2.66
CA ALA A 162 6.07 -9.15 2.38
C ALA A 162 7.61 -9.15 2.28
N ILE A 163 8.26 -8.36 3.13
CA ILE A 163 9.73 -8.28 3.25
C ILE A 163 10.17 -9.16 4.40
N SER A 164 11.05 -10.12 4.13
CA SER A 164 11.72 -10.90 5.16
C SER A 164 12.85 -10.09 5.78
N THR A 165 12.92 -10.06 7.11
CA THR A 165 13.98 -9.36 7.83
C THR A 165 14.71 -10.28 8.79
N GLU A 166 16.04 -10.19 8.75
CA GLU A 166 16.91 -10.83 9.73
C GLU A 166 17.43 -9.75 10.68
N PRO A 167 17.02 -9.74 11.96
CA PRO A 167 17.53 -8.78 12.92
C PRO A 167 18.91 -9.22 13.41
N ALA A 168 19.96 -8.57 12.90
CA ALA A 168 21.30 -8.72 13.46
C ALA A 168 21.47 -7.75 14.62
N GLN A 169 21.60 -8.27 15.85
CA GLN A 169 22.00 -7.50 17.02
C GLN A 169 23.52 -7.59 17.16
N ARG A 170 24.16 -6.46 17.46
CA ARG A 170 25.57 -6.48 17.89
C ARG A 170 25.62 -7.21 19.22
N ALA A 171 26.26 -8.38 19.26
CA ALA A 171 26.58 -9.04 20.52
C ALA A 171 27.49 -8.13 21.36
N ASP A 172 27.26 -8.10 22.67
CA ASP A 172 28.03 -7.30 23.61
C ASP A 172 29.55 -7.49 23.43
N PRO A 173 30.36 -6.44 23.35
CA PRO A 173 31.82 -6.56 23.46
C PRO A 173 32.29 -6.93 24.88
N MET A 174 31.38 -7.11 25.84
CA MET A 174 31.66 -7.20 27.28
C MET A 174 31.44 -8.60 27.89
N ALA A 175 31.65 -9.68 27.12
CA ALA A 175 31.64 -11.06 27.66
C ALA A 175 33.01 -11.75 27.60
N GLY A 176 34.10 -10.98 27.43
CA GLY A 176 35.43 -11.53 27.17
C GLY A 176 36.59 -10.72 27.74
N ALA A 177 36.46 -10.15 28.94
CA ALA A 177 37.62 -9.70 29.72
C ALA A 177 37.76 -10.62 30.94
N ARG A 178 38.27 -11.84 30.71
CA ARG A 178 38.91 -12.59 31.79
C ARG A 178 40.19 -11.84 32.12
N CYS A 179 40.27 -11.27 33.32
CA CYS A 179 41.54 -10.83 33.88
C CYS A 179 42.52 -12.02 33.87
N PHE A 180 43.52 -11.93 33.02
CA PHE A 180 44.79 -12.64 33.18
C PHE A 180 45.87 -11.58 33.27
N SER A 181 46.24 -11.26 34.51
CA SER A 181 47.56 -10.92 35.04
C SER A 181 47.37 -10.19 36.36
#